data_AF-A0A3A8GYF7-F1
#
_entry.id   AF-A0A3A8GYF7-F1
#
_cell.length_a   1.000
_cell.length_b   1.000
_cell.length_c   1.000
_cell.angle_alpha   90.00
_cell.angle_beta   90.00
_cell.angle_gamma   90.00
#
_symmetry.space_group_name_H-M   'P 1'
#
loop_
_entity.id
_entity.type
_entity.pdbx_description
1 polymer ?
#
loop_
_entity_poly.entity_id
_entity_poly.type
_entity_poly.pdbx_seq_one_letter_code
_entity_poly.pdbx_strand_id
1 'polypeptide(L)'
;MKALHLWLVACLLPSLAAAEIVWRGDFETGNRSQYSKEQMVSSDRLQVVTSPVSEGKYALKATVKQGDDPINSSGNRNELVYLSNEKVGSEYWYRWKVMFANDFPSVDAWQLFTQWHHDGCCGSPPIEFFVKGELIRLTLNDSGTVWSTALKRGAWQEFIFHVKWSPDSSVGYVELWHNGVQVLKKTYAKTMFSGQNNYLKLGLYRADTIKPVGVVYHDGMIQATKREDVFPVVQPDPDPVVDAGTPVDAGTTVDAGSPQEPDPVFDAGSPVDPDPVVDAGSPQDPAPVVDAGTSLDAGTGTGVKPAPLDEGEGDANFQGGCSASGGSLAAFSLLGLLGLARARRRRS
;
A
#
# COMPACT_ATOMS: atom_id res chain seq x y z
N MET A 1 -15.59 -56.45 44.16
CA MET A 1 -14.67 -55.51 43.48
C MET A 1 -15.24 -55.23 42.09
N LYS A 2 -15.84 -54.06 41.86
CA LYS A 2 -16.32 -53.63 40.54
C LYS A 2 -15.56 -52.36 40.16
N ALA A 3 -14.77 -52.46 39.10
CA ALA A 3 -13.90 -51.39 38.62
C ALA A 3 -14.72 -50.31 37.91
N LEU A 4 -14.67 -49.09 38.46
CA LEU A 4 -15.26 -47.89 37.87
C LEU A 4 -14.37 -47.45 36.70
N HIS A 5 -14.87 -47.59 35.47
CA HIS A 5 -14.19 -47.08 34.28
C HIS A 5 -14.46 -45.59 34.16
N LEU A 6 -13.44 -44.77 34.47
CA LEU A 6 -13.45 -43.34 34.27
C LEU A 6 -13.20 -43.08 32.77
N TRP A 7 -14.24 -42.66 32.04
CA TRP A 7 -14.09 -42.20 30.66
C TRP A 7 -13.54 -40.78 30.68
N LEU A 8 -12.30 -40.62 30.24
CA LEU A 8 -11.71 -39.31 29.99
C LEU A 8 -12.31 -38.76 28.68
N VAL A 9 -13.30 -37.87 28.79
CA VAL A 9 -13.78 -37.09 27.64
C VAL A 9 -12.73 -36.01 27.37
N ALA A 10 -11.88 -36.23 26.38
CA ALA A 10 -11.02 -35.19 25.84
C ALA A 10 -11.88 -34.17 25.10
N CYS A 11 -12.23 -33.07 25.76
CA CYS A 11 -12.81 -31.90 25.10
C CYS A 11 -11.77 -31.34 24.13
N LEU A 12 -11.87 -31.70 22.85
CA LEU A 12 -11.21 -31.00 21.76
C LEU A 12 -11.81 -29.59 21.69
N LEU A 13 -11.19 -28.65 22.38
CA LEU A 13 -11.46 -27.24 22.15
C LEU A 13 -11.08 -26.94 20.69
N PRO A 14 -12.00 -26.39 19.87
CA PRO A 14 -11.61 -25.90 18.56
C PRO A 14 -10.53 -24.84 18.77
N SER A 15 -9.37 -25.04 18.15
CA SER A 15 -8.39 -23.99 17.97
C SER A 15 -9.12 -22.83 17.30
N LEU A 16 -9.38 -21.76 18.06
CA LEU A 16 -9.71 -20.47 17.47
C LEU A 16 -8.47 -20.08 16.67
N ALA A 17 -8.47 -20.35 15.37
CA ALA A 17 -7.43 -19.85 14.48
C ALA A 17 -7.42 -18.33 14.66
N ALA A 18 -6.44 -17.80 15.38
CA ALA A 18 -6.29 -16.38 15.57
C ALA A 18 -6.06 -15.74 14.19
N ALA A 19 -6.70 -14.61 13.94
CA ALA A 19 -6.35 -13.76 12.81
C ALA A 19 -4.88 -13.35 12.98
N GLU A 20 -4.04 -13.56 11.95
CA GLU A 20 -2.61 -13.31 12.06
C GLU A 20 -2.13 -12.55 10.83
N ILE A 21 -2.10 -11.23 10.99
CA ILE A 21 -1.22 -10.35 10.24
C ILE A 21 0.19 -10.89 10.39
N VAL A 22 0.78 -11.27 9.27
CA VAL A 22 2.14 -11.80 9.20
C VAL A 22 3.14 -10.65 9.33
N TRP A 23 2.87 -9.53 8.64
CA TRP A 23 3.78 -8.39 8.59
C TRP A 23 3.09 -7.10 8.14
N ARG A 24 3.67 -5.97 8.56
CA ARG A 24 3.30 -4.60 8.18
C ARG A 24 4.50 -3.82 7.67
N GLY A 25 4.34 -3.27 6.48
CA GLY A 25 5.25 -2.31 5.86
C GLY A 25 4.55 -0.98 5.54
N ASP A 26 3.72 -0.53 6.48
CA ASP A 26 2.86 0.66 6.39
C ASP A 26 3.56 2.00 6.62
N PHE A 27 4.86 1.99 6.92
CA PHE A 27 5.68 3.19 7.18
C PHE A 27 5.37 3.96 8.47
N GLU A 28 4.48 3.45 9.32
CA GLU A 28 4.08 4.14 10.55
C GLU A 28 5.19 4.23 11.61
N THR A 29 6.32 3.56 11.38
CA THR A 29 7.56 3.78 12.14
C THR A 29 8.27 5.10 11.81
N GLY A 30 7.78 5.86 10.82
CA GLY A 30 8.35 7.12 10.34
C GLY A 30 9.66 6.93 9.58
N ASN A 31 10.04 5.70 9.25
CA ASN A 31 11.25 5.34 8.52
C ASN A 31 11.07 4.00 7.78
N ARG A 32 12.14 3.47 7.19
CA ARG A 32 12.11 2.28 6.31
C ARG A 32 12.46 0.96 7.04
N SER A 33 12.61 0.98 8.36
CA SER A 33 13.07 -0.17 9.17
C SER A 33 12.17 -1.40 9.12
N GLN A 34 10.92 -1.26 8.68
CA GLN A 34 10.01 -2.39 8.46
C GLN A 34 10.46 -3.29 7.29
N TYR A 35 11.32 -2.79 6.42
CA TYR A 35 11.85 -3.47 5.24
C TYR A 35 13.25 -4.03 5.49
N SER A 36 13.56 -5.15 4.86
CA SER A 36 14.81 -5.88 5.07
C SER A 36 16.01 -5.21 4.40
N LYS A 37 15.81 -4.61 3.21
CA LYS A 37 16.87 -3.96 2.43
C LYS A 37 16.34 -2.78 1.63
N GLU A 38 17.27 -1.94 1.20
CA GLU A 38 17.02 -0.81 0.32
C GLU A 38 17.92 -0.95 -0.92
N GLN A 39 17.32 -0.86 -2.10
CA GLN A 39 18.03 -0.73 -3.37
C GLN A 39 17.84 0.72 -3.81
N MET A 40 18.73 1.62 -3.40
CA MET A 40 18.62 3.05 -3.70
C MET A 40 19.95 3.68 -4.04
N VAL A 41 19.95 4.67 -4.93
CA VAL A 41 21.16 5.41 -5.31
C VAL A 41 21.52 6.52 -4.33
N SER A 42 20.51 7.18 -3.77
CA SER A 42 20.68 8.29 -2.83
C SER A 42 19.50 8.40 -1.88
N SER A 43 19.70 9.07 -0.74
CA SER A 43 18.69 9.19 0.32
C SER A 43 17.41 9.92 -0.10
N ASP A 44 17.46 10.74 -1.15
CA ASP A 44 16.30 11.42 -1.74
C ASP A 44 15.46 10.53 -2.67
N ARG A 45 15.80 9.24 -2.84
CA ARG A 45 15.09 8.32 -3.75
C ARG A 45 13.98 7.51 -3.09
N LEU A 46 14.15 7.15 -1.83
CA LEU A 46 13.17 6.39 -1.04
C LEU A 46 12.91 7.16 0.25
N GLN A 47 12.04 8.15 0.20
CA GLN A 47 11.76 9.04 1.33
C GLN A 47 10.47 8.62 2.03
N VAL A 48 10.47 8.55 3.35
CA VAL A 48 9.22 8.48 4.12
C VAL A 48 8.72 9.90 4.31
N VAL A 49 7.50 10.18 3.85
CA VAL A 49 6.89 11.52 3.79
C VAL A 49 5.59 11.55 4.58
N THR A 50 5.17 12.75 5.00
CA THR A 50 3.89 12.97 5.70
C THR A 50 2.78 13.51 4.81
N SER A 51 3.09 13.76 3.53
CA SER A 51 2.11 14.12 2.51
C SER A 51 2.70 13.83 1.12
N PRO A 52 1.93 13.23 0.21
CA PRO A 52 0.61 12.61 0.39
C PRO A 52 0.69 11.34 1.25
N VAL A 53 -0.39 11.03 1.98
CA VAL A 53 -0.55 9.82 2.81
C VAL A 53 -1.95 9.25 2.57
N SER A 54 -2.12 7.94 2.60
CA SER A 54 -3.41 7.27 2.39
C SER A 54 -4.02 6.75 3.70
N GLU A 55 -3.18 6.30 4.63
CA GLU A 55 -3.55 5.87 5.97
C GLU A 55 -2.46 6.26 6.97
N GLY A 56 -2.84 6.49 8.23
CA GLY A 56 -1.86 6.87 9.25
C GLY A 56 -1.21 8.23 9.00
N LYS A 57 0.11 8.31 9.18
CA LYS A 57 0.90 9.55 9.16
C LYS A 57 1.97 9.57 8.09
N TYR A 58 2.36 8.42 7.56
CA TYR A 58 3.53 8.30 6.72
C TYR A 58 3.25 7.47 5.47
N ALA A 59 3.93 7.82 4.37
CA ALA A 59 3.95 7.03 3.15
C ALA A 59 5.36 7.02 2.57
N LEU A 60 5.68 6.03 1.74
CA LEU A 60 6.90 6.04 0.94
C LEU A 60 6.70 6.88 -0.31
N LYS A 61 7.63 7.79 -0.60
CA LYS A 61 7.86 8.39 -1.92
C LYS A 61 9.05 7.73 -2.57
N ALA A 62 8.81 6.94 -3.62
CA ALA A 62 9.83 6.38 -4.49
C ALA A 62 10.03 7.28 -5.71
N THR A 63 11.24 7.80 -5.88
CA THR A 63 11.65 8.60 -7.05
C THR A 63 12.68 7.81 -7.84
N VAL A 64 12.55 7.74 -9.15
CA VAL A 64 13.55 7.14 -10.05
C VAL A 64 13.90 8.12 -11.14
N LYS A 65 15.20 8.31 -11.36
CA LYS A 65 15.79 9.06 -12.46
C LYS A 65 16.47 8.09 -13.41
N GLN A 66 16.66 8.52 -14.66
CA GLN A 66 17.47 7.74 -15.59
C GLN A 66 18.88 7.56 -15.03
N GLY A 67 19.40 6.34 -15.11
CA GLY A 67 20.72 5.97 -14.57
C GLY A 67 20.73 5.58 -13.10
N ASP A 68 19.59 5.64 -12.39
CA ASP A 68 19.53 5.13 -11.01
C ASP A 68 19.63 3.59 -11.02
N ASP A 69 20.83 3.02 -10.91
CA ASP A 69 21.03 1.57 -10.94
C ASP A 69 21.93 1.08 -9.77
N PRO A 70 21.38 1.04 -8.54
CA PRO A 70 22.16 0.77 -7.33
C PRO A 70 22.67 -0.68 -7.23
N ILE A 71 22.22 -1.57 -8.12
CA ILE A 71 22.55 -3.01 -8.09
C ILE A 71 23.07 -3.55 -9.42
N ASN A 72 23.39 -2.67 -10.38
CA ASN A 72 23.87 -3.04 -11.72
C ASN A 72 22.93 -4.04 -12.43
N SER A 73 21.66 -3.65 -12.59
CA SER A 73 20.58 -4.45 -13.16
C SER A 73 20.18 -3.96 -14.56
N SER A 74 19.18 -4.60 -15.18
CA SER A 74 18.77 -4.26 -16.56
C SER A 74 17.99 -2.94 -16.71
N GLY A 75 17.78 -2.17 -15.63
CA GLY A 75 17.00 -0.95 -15.68
C GLY A 75 17.25 -0.04 -14.48
N ASN A 76 16.48 1.04 -14.38
CA ASN A 76 16.63 2.01 -13.30
C ASN A 76 15.66 1.72 -12.16
N ARG A 77 16.15 1.70 -10.92
CA ARG A 77 15.33 1.40 -9.75
C ARG A 77 15.67 2.21 -8.53
N ASN A 78 14.63 2.41 -7.73
CA ASN A 78 14.75 2.58 -6.30
C ASN A 78 13.62 1.78 -5.63
N GLU A 79 13.97 0.72 -4.90
CA GLU A 79 13.02 -0.24 -4.33
C GLU A 79 13.40 -0.63 -2.91
N LEU A 80 12.39 -0.81 -2.06
CA LEU A 80 12.51 -1.52 -0.79
C LEU A 80 12.28 -3.00 -1.01
N VAL A 81 12.99 -3.82 -0.23
CA VAL A 81 12.90 -5.28 -0.28
C VAL A 81 12.46 -5.79 1.08
N TYR A 82 11.40 -6.59 1.10
CA TYR A 82 11.01 -7.38 2.25
C TYR A 82 11.28 -8.85 1.94
N LEU A 83 12.25 -9.46 2.62
CA LEU A 83 12.62 -10.88 2.44
C LEU A 83 11.58 -11.80 3.09
N SER A 84 10.35 -11.77 2.57
CA SER A 84 9.19 -12.49 3.11
C SER A 84 9.30 -14.01 3.00
N ASN A 85 10.10 -14.51 2.05
CA ASN A 85 10.43 -15.93 1.89
C ASN A 85 9.18 -16.81 1.72
N GLU A 86 8.33 -16.44 0.77
CA GLU A 86 7.13 -17.20 0.40
C GLU A 86 7.54 -18.57 -0.13
N LYS A 87 7.10 -19.63 0.56
CA LYS A 87 7.44 -21.02 0.24
C LYS A 87 6.38 -21.64 -0.65
N VAL A 88 6.76 -22.68 -1.39
CA VAL A 88 5.80 -23.54 -2.09
C VAL A 88 4.69 -24.00 -1.13
N GLY A 89 3.44 -23.80 -1.54
CA GLY A 89 2.24 -24.15 -0.80
C GLY A 89 1.73 -23.08 0.17
N SER A 90 2.49 -22.01 0.44
CA SER A 90 2.00 -20.91 1.28
C SER A 90 0.90 -20.12 0.57
N GLU A 91 0.05 -19.46 1.36
CA GLU A 91 -1.11 -18.73 0.88
C GLU A 91 -1.25 -17.46 1.69
N TYR A 92 -1.31 -16.32 1.01
CA TYR A 92 -1.32 -15.02 1.66
C TYR A 92 -2.25 -14.06 0.97
N TRP A 93 -2.81 -13.19 1.80
CA TRP A 93 -3.51 -11.99 1.43
C TRP A 93 -2.56 -10.80 1.60
N TYR A 94 -2.51 -9.93 0.60
CA TYR A 94 -1.77 -8.68 0.64
C TYR A 94 -2.72 -7.51 0.43
N ARG A 95 -2.50 -6.39 1.13
CA ARG A 95 -3.12 -5.10 0.81
C ARG A 95 -2.04 -4.06 0.70
N TRP A 96 -2.13 -3.16 -0.27
CA TRP A 96 -1.34 -1.93 -0.31
C TRP A 96 -2.03 -0.88 -1.18
N LYS A 97 -1.60 0.37 -1.03
CA LYS A 97 -2.08 1.50 -1.81
C LYS A 97 -0.93 2.13 -2.57
N VAL A 98 -1.22 2.54 -3.80
CA VAL A 98 -0.25 3.17 -4.71
C VAL A 98 -0.84 4.46 -5.24
N MET A 99 -0.05 5.52 -5.28
CA MET A 99 -0.38 6.73 -6.01
C MET A 99 0.74 7.11 -6.96
N PHE A 100 0.41 7.26 -8.23
CA PHE A 100 1.34 7.79 -9.24
C PHE A 100 1.30 9.31 -9.19
N ALA A 101 2.45 9.99 -9.20
CA ALA A 101 2.48 11.45 -9.25
C ALA A 101 1.76 11.99 -10.50
N ASN A 102 1.28 13.23 -10.44
CA ASN A 102 0.53 13.87 -11.53
C ASN A 102 1.30 13.90 -12.86
N ASP A 103 2.63 13.96 -12.78
CA ASP A 103 3.57 13.97 -13.90
C ASP A 103 4.21 12.60 -14.17
N PHE A 104 3.72 11.52 -13.57
CA PHE A 104 4.27 10.17 -13.77
C PHE A 104 4.30 9.83 -15.28
N PRO A 105 5.44 9.35 -15.82
CA PRO A 105 5.63 9.32 -17.26
C PRO A 105 4.73 8.30 -17.96
N SER A 106 4.08 8.78 -19.02
CA SER A 106 3.43 7.95 -20.04
C SER A 106 4.46 7.52 -21.07
N VAL A 107 4.99 6.32 -20.94
CA VAL A 107 6.01 5.78 -21.85
C VAL A 107 5.65 4.35 -22.20
N ASP A 108 5.81 3.98 -23.46
CA ASP A 108 5.60 2.60 -23.91
C ASP A 108 6.79 1.69 -23.55
N ALA A 109 7.06 1.63 -22.25
CA ALA A 109 8.11 0.82 -21.63
C ALA A 109 7.65 0.46 -20.22
N TRP A 110 8.16 -0.66 -19.69
CA TRP A 110 7.74 -1.19 -18.41
C TRP A 110 8.23 -0.35 -17.23
N GLN A 111 7.37 -0.21 -16.22
CA GLN A 111 7.59 0.54 -14.99
C GLN A 111 6.92 -0.20 -13.83
N LEU A 112 7.61 -1.18 -13.23
CA LEU A 112 7.15 -1.98 -12.10
C LEU A 112 7.08 -1.10 -10.85
N PHE A 113 5.96 -1.19 -10.13
CA PHE A 113 5.79 -0.53 -8.83
C PHE A 113 5.70 -1.52 -7.66
N THR A 114 5.30 -2.77 -7.93
CA THR A 114 5.29 -3.86 -6.94
C THR A 114 5.60 -5.17 -7.64
N GLN A 115 6.42 -6.02 -7.01
CA GLN A 115 6.80 -7.31 -7.56
C GLN A 115 7.04 -8.34 -6.45
N TRP A 116 6.76 -9.61 -6.76
CA TRP A 116 7.27 -10.73 -5.98
C TRP A 116 8.34 -11.41 -6.80
N HIS A 117 9.59 -11.22 -6.37
CA HIS A 117 10.76 -11.73 -7.07
C HIS A 117 11.19 -13.06 -6.45
N HIS A 118 11.72 -13.96 -7.28
CA HIS A 118 12.29 -15.22 -6.83
C HIS A 118 13.71 -15.06 -6.26
N ASP A 119 14.17 -16.03 -5.45
CA ASP A 119 15.51 -16.04 -4.84
C ASP A 119 16.63 -16.67 -5.71
N GLY A 120 16.29 -17.13 -6.91
CA GLY A 120 17.27 -17.53 -7.94
C GLY A 120 18.18 -16.38 -8.44
N CYS A 121 19.26 -16.72 -9.16
CA CYS A 121 20.31 -15.78 -9.60
C CYS A 121 19.81 -14.56 -10.37
N CYS A 122 18.80 -14.79 -11.21
CA CYS A 122 18.57 -14.01 -12.39
C CYS A 122 17.26 -14.44 -13.07
N GLY A 123 16.55 -13.47 -13.63
CA GLY A 123 15.25 -13.67 -14.28
C GLY A 123 14.27 -12.56 -13.94
N SER A 124 13.12 -12.61 -14.60
CA SER A 124 11.97 -11.76 -14.29
C SER A 124 11.24 -12.30 -13.05
N PRO A 125 10.62 -11.43 -12.24
CA PRO A 125 9.75 -11.86 -11.15
C PRO A 125 8.58 -12.72 -11.67
N PRO A 126 8.13 -13.75 -10.95
CA PRO A 126 6.95 -14.51 -11.35
C PRO A 126 5.63 -13.72 -11.24
N ILE A 127 5.58 -12.62 -10.46
CA ILE A 127 4.43 -11.73 -10.35
C ILE A 127 4.88 -10.27 -10.41
N GLU A 128 4.31 -9.52 -11.35
CA GLU A 128 4.67 -8.14 -11.63
C GLU A 128 3.42 -7.26 -11.72
N PHE A 129 3.41 -6.17 -10.96
CA PHE A 129 2.51 -5.04 -11.15
C PHE A 129 3.29 -3.87 -11.74
N PHE A 130 2.92 -3.44 -12.94
CA PHE A 130 3.65 -2.40 -13.66
C PHE A 130 2.76 -1.49 -14.49
N VAL A 131 3.31 -0.34 -14.88
CA VAL A 131 2.75 0.54 -15.88
C VAL A 131 3.51 0.39 -17.19
N LYS A 132 2.80 0.36 -18.33
CA LYS A 132 3.36 0.55 -19.68
C LYS A 132 2.33 1.34 -20.51
N GLY A 133 2.74 2.49 -21.02
CA GLY A 133 1.83 3.51 -21.56
C GLY A 133 0.89 4.04 -20.48
N GLU A 134 -0.41 4.11 -20.81
CA GLU A 134 -1.48 4.56 -19.90
C GLU A 134 -2.20 3.40 -19.19
N LEU A 135 -1.55 2.24 -19.07
CA LEU A 135 -2.14 1.05 -18.45
C LEU A 135 -1.31 0.55 -17.28
N ILE A 136 -1.98 0.32 -16.15
CA ILE A 136 -1.52 -0.55 -15.07
C ILE A 136 -1.83 -1.99 -15.47
N ARG A 137 -0.89 -2.92 -15.28
CA ARG A 137 -1.00 -4.34 -15.62
C ARG A 137 -0.57 -5.21 -14.45
N LEU A 138 -1.22 -6.36 -14.30
CA LEU A 138 -0.75 -7.52 -13.52
C LEU A 138 -0.32 -8.60 -14.52
N THR A 139 0.94 -9.01 -14.43
CA THR A 139 1.49 -10.15 -15.19
C THR A 139 1.90 -11.27 -14.24
N LEU A 140 1.60 -12.50 -14.66
CA LEU A 140 2.04 -13.72 -14.01
C LEU A 140 2.93 -14.47 -14.98
N ASN A 141 4.02 -15.06 -14.49
CA ASN A 141 5.04 -15.83 -15.21
C ASN A 141 4.62 -16.34 -16.63
N ASP A 142 4.30 -17.63 -16.77
CA ASP A 142 4.00 -18.24 -18.08
C ASP A 142 2.62 -17.81 -18.64
N SER A 143 1.87 -16.96 -17.94
CA SER A 143 0.50 -16.58 -18.30
C SER A 143 0.38 -15.19 -18.93
N GLY A 144 1.45 -14.38 -18.89
CA GLY A 144 1.42 -13.02 -19.39
C GLY A 144 0.50 -12.09 -18.57
N THR A 145 0.00 -11.03 -19.21
CA THR A 145 -0.91 -10.07 -18.57
C THR A 145 -2.29 -10.69 -18.35
N VAL A 146 -2.69 -10.84 -17.09
CA VAL A 146 -4.00 -11.42 -16.69
C VAL A 146 -5.02 -10.37 -16.27
N TRP A 147 -4.57 -9.13 -16.02
CA TRP A 147 -5.44 -8.01 -15.70
C TRP A 147 -4.78 -6.68 -16.06
N SER A 148 -5.60 -5.69 -16.46
CA SER A 148 -5.16 -4.33 -16.68
C SER A 148 -6.25 -3.30 -16.38
N THR A 149 -5.85 -2.08 -16.07
CA THR A 149 -6.73 -0.92 -15.91
C THR A 149 -6.03 0.35 -16.40
N ALA A 150 -6.81 1.40 -16.70
CA ALA A 150 -6.25 2.71 -16.99
C ALA A 150 -5.43 3.25 -15.81
N LEU A 151 -4.27 3.84 -16.12
CA LEU A 151 -3.44 4.55 -15.16
C LEU A 151 -4.17 5.79 -14.65
N LYS A 152 -4.34 5.88 -13.34
CA LYS A 152 -4.82 7.10 -12.66
C LYS A 152 -3.68 7.72 -11.86
N ARG A 153 -3.37 8.98 -12.17
CA ARG A 153 -2.38 9.79 -11.46
C ARG A 153 -3.06 10.67 -10.42
N GLY A 154 -2.32 11.05 -9.38
CA GLY A 154 -2.79 11.94 -8.32
C GLY A 154 -3.87 11.35 -7.40
N ALA A 155 -4.18 10.07 -7.54
CA ALA A 155 -5.18 9.38 -6.75
C ALA A 155 -4.61 8.08 -6.17
N TRP A 156 -4.85 7.85 -4.88
CA TRP A 156 -4.57 6.57 -4.23
C TRP A 156 -5.43 5.47 -4.83
N GLN A 157 -4.78 4.35 -5.17
CA GLN A 157 -5.40 3.15 -5.69
C GLN A 157 -5.06 1.99 -4.77
N GLU A 158 -6.09 1.34 -4.21
CA GLU A 158 -5.94 0.19 -3.32
C GLU A 158 -5.93 -1.11 -4.12
N PHE A 159 -4.97 -1.96 -3.79
CA PHE A 159 -4.87 -3.33 -4.27
C PHE A 159 -5.03 -4.27 -3.09
N ILE A 160 -5.91 -5.26 -3.23
CA ILE A 160 -5.94 -6.44 -2.36
C ILE A 160 -5.67 -7.65 -3.25
N PHE A 161 -4.64 -8.41 -2.93
CA PHE A 161 -4.13 -9.50 -3.75
C PHE A 161 -4.06 -10.78 -2.92
N HIS A 162 -4.70 -11.84 -3.41
CA HIS A 162 -4.67 -13.14 -2.76
C HIS A 162 -3.89 -14.11 -3.64
N VAL A 163 -2.92 -14.82 -3.07
CA VAL A 163 -2.03 -15.69 -3.83
C VAL A 163 -1.84 -17.02 -3.12
N LYS A 164 -1.99 -18.12 -3.88
CA LYS A 164 -1.45 -19.42 -3.53
C LYS A 164 -0.13 -19.63 -4.27
N TRP A 165 0.96 -19.78 -3.53
CA TRP A 165 2.31 -19.93 -4.08
C TRP A 165 2.57 -21.37 -4.52
N SER A 166 2.75 -21.60 -5.83
CA SER A 166 3.06 -22.92 -6.38
C SER A 166 3.73 -22.82 -7.76
N PRO A 167 4.70 -23.71 -8.06
CA PRO A 167 5.22 -23.87 -9.42
C PRO A 167 4.30 -24.71 -10.32
N ASP A 168 3.24 -25.32 -9.77
CA ASP A 168 2.22 -26.06 -10.51
C ASP A 168 1.03 -25.15 -10.82
N SER A 169 0.73 -24.98 -12.11
CA SER A 169 -0.37 -24.13 -12.57
C SER A 169 -1.76 -24.65 -12.21
N SER A 170 -1.90 -25.90 -11.82
CA SER A 170 -3.16 -26.47 -11.32
C SER A 170 -3.37 -26.24 -9.82
N VAL A 171 -2.34 -25.78 -9.11
CA VAL A 171 -2.36 -25.55 -7.65
C VAL A 171 -2.25 -24.06 -7.32
N GLY A 172 -1.32 -23.35 -7.97
CA GLY A 172 -1.14 -21.92 -7.78
C GLY A 172 -2.30 -21.13 -8.36
N TYR A 173 -2.67 -20.04 -7.70
CA TYR A 173 -3.70 -19.14 -8.20
C TYR A 173 -3.53 -17.73 -7.63
N VAL A 174 -4.20 -16.79 -8.29
CA VAL A 174 -4.34 -15.41 -7.83
C VAL A 174 -5.79 -14.94 -7.84
N GLU A 175 -6.11 -13.98 -6.98
CA GLU A 175 -7.31 -13.14 -7.04
C GLU A 175 -6.90 -11.68 -6.80
N LEU A 176 -7.61 -10.73 -7.42
CA LEU A 176 -7.30 -9.31 -7.30
C LEU A 176 -8.57 -8.48 -7.08
N TRP A 177 -8.49 -7.57 -6.12
CA TRP A 177 -9.40 -6.46 -5.95
C TRP A 177 -8.66 -5.15 -6.17
N HIS A 178 -9.32 -4.23 -6.86
CA HIS A 178 -8.82 -2.88 -7.11
C HIS A 178 -9.90 -1.88 -6.70
N ASN A 179 -9.59 -0.99 -5.74
CA ASN A 179 -10.52 -0.03 -5.15
C ASN A 179 -11.83 -0.67 -4.68
N GLY A 180 -11.72 -1.74 -3.88
CA GLY A 180 -12.87 -2.45 -3.30
C GLY A 180 -13.62 -3.39 -4.24
N VAL A 181 -13.38 -3.35 -5.56
CA VAL A 181 -14.05 -4.20 -6.55
C VAL A 181 -13.19 -5.41 -6.90
N GLN A 182 -13.77 -6.62 -6.90
CA GLN A 182 -13.06 -7.80 -7.41
C GLN A 182 -12.91 -7.69 -8.93
N VAL A 183 -11.68 -7.50 -9.39
CA VAL A 183 -11.34 -7.31 -10.81
C VAL A 183 -10.73 -8.54 -11.45
N LEU A 184 -10.19 -9.47 -10.65
CA LEU A 184 -9.75 -10.79 -11.09
C LEU A 184 -10.30 -11.85 -10.13
N LYS A 185 -11.16 -12.72 -10.66
CA LYS A 185 -11.61 -13.92 -9.94
C LYS A 185 -10.47 -14.94 -9.87
N LYS A 186 -10.63 -15.95 -9.02
CA LYS A 186 -9.64 -17.02 -8.84
C LYS A 186 -9.19 -17.58 -10.18
N THR A 187 -7.93 -17.29 -10.51
CA THR A 187 -7.31 -17.65 -11.78
C THR A 187 -6.09 -18.50 -11.47
N TYR A 188 -6.13 -19.75 -11.92
CA TYR A 188 -5.06 -20.73 -11.73
C TYR A 188 -3.87 -20.43 -12.65
N ALA A 189 -2.67 -20.42 -12.09
CA ALA A 189 -1.43 -20.10 -12.79
C ALA A 189 -0.22 -20.56 -11.97
N LYS A 190 0.95 -20.66 -12.61
CA LYS A 190 2.21 -20.75 -11.85
C LYS A 190 2.47 -19.40 -11.22
N THR A 191 2.57 -19.36 -9.89
CA THR A 191 2.80 -18.12 -9.13
C THR A 191 4.24 -18.03 -8.62
N MET A 192 5.05 -19.08 -8.81
CA MET A 192 6.48 -19.07 -8.48
C MET A 192 7.25 -20.06 -9.35
N PHE A 193 8.58 -20.01 -9.31
CA PHE A 193 9.45 -20.98 -9.97
C PHE A 193 9.71 -22.21 -9.09
N SER A 194 9.94 -23.36 -9.73
CA SER A 194 10.23 -24.61 -9.02
C SER A 194 11.56 -24.53 -8.27
N GLY A 195 11.57 -24.92 -6.99
CA GLY A 195 12.78 -24.95 -6.16
C GLY A 195 13.25 -23.58 -5.67
N GLN A 196 12.45 -22.54 -5.83
CA GLN A 196 12.75 -21.17 -5.43
C GLN A 196 11.67 -20.66 -4.47
N ASN A 197 12.03 -19.71 -3.61
CA ASN A 197 11.08 -18.95 -2.81
C ASN A 197 10.90 -17.56 -3.42
N ASN A 198 9.79 -16.90 -3.08
CA ASN A 198 9.55 -15.51 -3.48
C ASN A 198 9.73 -14.53 -2.32
N TYR A 199 9.98 -13.28 -2.67
CA TYR A 199 10.04 -12.16 -1.73
C TYR A 199 9.51 -10.88 -2.36
N LEU A 200 8.96 -10.00 -1.53
CA LEU A 200 8.32 -8.76 -1.96
C LEU A 200 9.34 -7.65 -2.23
N LYS A 201 9.12 -6.88 -3.29
CA LYS A 201 9.68 -5.54 -3.46
C LYS A 201 8.59 -4.52 -3.78
N LEU A 202 8.78 -3.30 -3.28
CA LEU A 202 7.98 -2.14 -3.67
C LEU A 202 8.86 -0.92 -3.93
N GLY A 203 8.37 0.00 -4.75
CA GLY A 203 9.05 1.23 -5.10
C GLY A 203 8.78 1.55 -6.55
N LEU A 204 9.84 1.79 -7.32
CA LEU A 204 9.74 1.89 -8.77
C LEU A 204 10.99 1.27 -9.40
N TYR A 205 10.77 0.38 -10.35
CA TYR A 205 11.80 -0.21 -11.20
C TYR A 205 11.33 -0.19 -12.64
N ARG A 206 12.12 0.39 -13.54
CA ARG A 206 11.68 0.71 -14.89
C ARG A 206 12.78 0.57 -15.93
N ALA A 207 12.40 0.48 -17.20
CA ALA A 207 13.34 0.39 -18.30
C ALA A 207 14.37 1.53 -18.27
N ASP A 208 15.63 1.21 -18.58
CA ASP A 208 16.76 2.15 -18.62
C ASP A 208 16.59 3.27 -19.66
N THR A 209 15.79 3.02 -20.70
CA THR A 209 15.47 3.98 -21.75
C THR A 209 14.60 5.15 -21.27
N ILE A 210 13.97 5.06 -20.09
CA ILE A 210 13.04 6.06 -19.60
C ILE A 210 13.79 7.25 -19.00
N LYS A 211 13.85 8.33 -19.79
CA LYS A 211 14.44 9.63 -19.43
C LYS A 211 13.68 10.41 -18.35
N PRO A 212 12.34 10.62 -18.44
CA PRO A 212 11.64 11.46 -17.49
C PRO A 212 11.70 10.89 -16.07
N VAL A 213 11.72 11.74 -15.05
CA VAL A 213 11.67 11.31 -13.65
C VAL A 213 10.32 10.65 -13.37
N GLY A 214 10.33 9.53 -12.66
CA GLY A 214 9.13 8.84 -12.21
C GLY A 214 9.01 8.92 -10.70
N VAL A 215 7.81 9.28 -10.20
CA VAL A 215 7.50 9.30 -8.77
C VAL A 215 6.25 8.47 -8.50
N VAL A 216 6.39 7.50 -7.59
CA VAL A 216 5.30 6.66 -7.09
C VAL A 216 5.30 6.71 -5.57
N TYR A 217 4.12 6.84 -4.99
CA TYR A 217 3.90 6.75 -3.56
C TYR A 217 3.31 5.40 -3.19
N HIS A 218 3.74 4.85 -2.06
CA HIS A 218 3.26 3.57 -1.54
C HIS A 218 2.90 3.71 -0.07
N ASP A 219 1.85 3.02 0.34
CA ASP A 219 1.34 3.09 1.70
C ASP A 219 0.50 1.84 2.05
N GLY A 220 0.36 1.56 3.35
CA GLY A 220 -0.58 0.58 3.89
C GLY A 220 -0.31 -0.88 3.53
N MET A 221 0.95 -1.25 3.33
CA MET A 221 1.33 -2.63 3.00
C MET A 221 1.06 -3.58 4.19
N ILE A 222 0.19 -4.56 3.97
CA ILE A 222 -0.14 -5.63 4.90
C ILE A 222 0.07 -6.97 4.19
N GLN A 223 0.69 -7.93 4.89
CA GLN A 223 0.62 -9.35 4.56
C GLN A 223 -0.12 -10.09 5.68
N ALA A 224 -1.08 -10.93 5.32
CA ALA A 224 -1.87 -11.71 6.28
C ALA A 224 -2.18 -13.10 5.74
N THR A 225 -2.54 -14.03 6.63
CA THR A 225 -3.02 -15.36 6.27
C THR A 225 -4.53 -15.43 6.03
N LYS A 226 -5.24 -14.34 6.35
CA LYS A 226 -6.71 -14.29 6.26
C LYS A 226 -7.21 -13.07 5.52
N ARG A 227 -8.39 -13.23 4.93
CA ARG A 227 -9.07 -12.20 4.15
C ARG A 227 -9.46 -11.01 5.02
N GLU A 228 -10.05 -11.28 6.18
CA GLU A 228 -10.56 -10.26 7.10
C GLU A 228 -9.47 -9.29 7.60
N ASP A 229 -8.20 -9.68 7.57
CA ASP A 229 -7.07 -8.85 7.99
C ASP A 229 -6.62 -7.83 6.93
N VAL A 230 -7.08 -7.99 5.68
CA VAL A 230 -6.74 -7.10 4.56
C VAL A 230 -7.94 -6.34 4.01
N PHE A 231 -9.17 -6.77 4.27
CA PHE A 231 -10.35 -5.97 3.96
C PHE A 231 -10.64 -5.06 5.16
N PRO A 232 -10.92 -3.75 4.95
CA PRO A 232 -11.39 -2.92 6.04
C PRO A 232 -12.63 -3.56 6.65
N VAL A 233 -12.58 -3.83 7.96
CA VAL A 233 -13.78 -4.24 8.70
C VAL A 233 -14.72 -3.05 8.65
N VAL A 234 -15.86 -3.18 7.97
CA VAL A 234 -17.00 -2.30 8.20
C VAL A 234 -17.44 -2.61 9.63
N GLN A 235 -16.88 -1.88 10.60
CA GLN A 235 -17.48 -1.82 11.92
C GLN A 235 -18.89 -1.26 11.67
N PRO A 236 -19.98 -1.97 12.04
CA PRO A 236 -21.28 -1.32 12.07
C PRO A 236 -21.13 -0.08 12.95
N ASP A 237 -21.67 1.06 12.50
CA ASP A 237 -21.70 2.26 13.33
C ASP A 237 -22.22 1.86 14.72
N PRO A 238 -21.58 2.35 15.81
CA PRO A 238 -22.14 2.12 17.13
C PRO A 238 -23.59 2.57 17.10
N ASP A 239 -24.51 1.69 17.51
CA ASP A 239 -25.94 2.00 17.60
C ASP A 239 -26.10 3.39 18.20
N PRO A 240 -26.95 4.26 17.65
CA PRO A 240 -27.12 5.62 18.15
C PRO A 240 -27.38 5.52 19.65
N VAL A 241 -26.49 6.15 20.43
CA VAL A 241 -26.67 6.29 21.87
C VAL A 241 -28.06 6.88 22.04
N VAL A 242 -29.00 6.08 22.54
CA VAL A 242 -30.32 6.57 22.92
C VAL A 242 -30.08 7.62 23.97
N ASP A 243 -30.31 8.89 23.60
CA ASP A 243 -30.32 10.01 24.51
C ASP A 243 -31.31 9.66 25.63
N ALA A 244 -30.77 9.38 26.82
CA ALA A 244 -31.57 9.22 28.02
C ALA A 244 -32.08 10.62 28.36
N GLY A 245 -33.21 10.97 27.74
CA GLY A 245 -33.77 12.31 27.70
C GLY A 245 -33.69 13.03 29.04
N THR A 246 -33.52 14.35 28.95
CA THR A 246 -33.43 15.27 30.07
C THR A 246 -34.60 15.06 31.05
N PRO A 247 -34.37 15.01 32.38
CA PRO A 247 -35.47 14.90 33.34
C PRO A 247 -36.43 16.08 33.16
N VAL A 248 -37.72 15.75 32.97
CA VAL A 248 -38.81 16.72 32.94
C VAL A 248 -38.95 17.42 34.29
N ASP A 249 -38.94 18.75 34.25
CA ASP A 249 -39.13 19.64 35.39
C ASP A 249 -40.56 19.49 35.96
N ALA A 250 -40.66 19.29 37.28
CA ALA A 250 -41.93 19.13 37.97
C ALA A 250 -42.52 20.52 38.26
N GLY A 251 -43.70 20.78 37.68
CA GLY A 251 -44.34 22.08 37.63
C GLY A 251 -44.64 22.80 38.95
N THR A 252 -44.64 24.13 38.82
CA THR A 252 -45.47 25.19 39.44
C THR A 252 -45.99 25.00 40.87
N THR A 253 -45.54 25.89 41.77
CA THR A 253 -46.33 26.37 42.90
C THR A 253 -46.60 27.88 42.79
N VAL A 254 -47.78 28.24 43.29
CA VAL A 254 -48.60 29.44 43.06
C VAL A 254 -48.08 30.79 43.60
N ASP A 255 -48.60 31.84 42.94
CA ASP A 255 -48.55 33.28 43.23
C ASP A 255 -49.13 33.66 44.61
N ALA A 256 -48.47 34.60 45.28
CA ALA A 256 -49.03 35.42 46.35
C ALA A 256 -48.33 36.79 46.46
N GLY A 257 -48.77 37.76 45.65
CA GLY A 257 -49.11 39.13 46.07
C GLY A 257 -48.00 40.14 46.42
N SER A 258 -48.08 41.32 45.79
CA SER A 258 -47.47 42.60 46.23
C SER A 258 -48.50 43.41 47.05
N PRO A 259 -48.13 44.27 48.03
CA PRO A 259 -47.45 45.56 47.72
C PRO A 259 -46.59 46.23 48.84
N GLN A 260 -45.81 47.24 48.42
CA GLN A 260 -45.72 48.63 48.95
C GLN A 260 -44.28 49.18 49.18
N GLU A 261 -43.92 50.26 48.45
CA GLU A 261 -42.79 51.19 48.74
C GLU A 261 -43.25 52.31 49.72
N PRO A 262 -42.37 53.00 50.51
CA PRO A 262 -41.50 54.08 49.97
C PRO A 262 -40.14 54.40 50.68
N ASP A 263 -39.21 54.93 49.86
CA ASP A 263 -38.24 56.05 49.99
C ASP A 263 -37.09 56.08 51.06
N PRO A 264 -36.12 57.05 51.02
CA PRO A 264 -34.86 57.00 50.24
C PRO A 264 -33.60 57.44 51.04
N VAL A 265 -32.36 57.03 50.71
CA VAL A 265 -31.17 57.63 51.37
C VAL A 265 -29.89 57.68 50.50
N PHE A 266 -29.55 58.91 50.11
CA PHE A 266 -28.28 59.59 49.81
C PHE A 266 -27.15 59.02 48.90
N ASP A 267 -26.82 59.93 47.98
CA ASP A 267 -25.64 60.14 47.13
C ASP A 267 -24.28 60.11 47.84
N ALA A 268 -23.28 59.54 47.16
CA ALA A 268 -21.92 60.07 47.14
C ALA A 268 -21.11 59.54 45.93
N GLY A 269 -21.10 60.32 44.84
CA GLY A 269 -19.85 60.69 44.17
C GLY A 269 -19.36 59.85 42.97
N SER A 270 -19.33 60.48 41.80
CA SER A 270 -18.45 60.12 40.67
C SER A 270 -16.98 60.49 40.98
N PRO A 271 -15.97 59.87 40.34
CA PRO A 271 -15.41 60.57 39.17
C PRO A 271 -14.72 59.72 38.06
N VAL A 272 -14.72 60.32 36.87
CA VAL A 272 -13.84 60.27 35.67
C VAL A 272 -13.74 59.02 34.77
N ASP A 273 -14.11 59.24 33.51
CA ASP A 273 -13.81 58.45 32.30
C ASP A 273 -12.32 58.52 31.90
N PRO A 274 -11.80 57.45 31.29
CA PRO A 274 -10.77 57.55 30.26
C PRO A 274 -11.30 57.21 28.86
N ASP A 275 -10.75 57.93 27.89
CA ASP A 275 -11.06 58.03 26.45
C ASP A 275 -11.23 56.70 25.67
N PRO A 276 -11.96 56.72 24.53
CA PRO A 276 -12.29 55.51 23.76
C PRO A 276 -11.09 54.97 22.98
N VAL A 277 -10.88 53.65 23.07
CA VAL A 277 -9.91 52.90 22.26
C VAL A 277 -10.54 52.55 20.91
N VAL A 278 -9.71 52.72 19.88
CA VAL A 278 -9.89 52.59 18.44
C VAL A 278 -10.72 51.40 17.92
N ASP A 279 -11.52 51.71 16.91
CA ASP A 279 -12.29 50.82 16.02
C ASP A 279 -11.39 49.86 15.23
N ALA A 280 -11.63 48.57 15.39
CA ALA A 280 -11.11 47.52 14.51
C ALA A 280 -12.31 46.92 13.77
N GLY A 281 -12.35 47.18 12.46
CA GLY A 281 -13.51 46.96 11.61
C GLY A 281 -14.09 45.54 11.60
N SER A 282 -15.37 45.47 11.25
CA SER A 282 -16.13 44.24 11.09
C SER A 282 -15.60 43.37 9.93
N PRO A 283 -15.47 42.04 10.10
CA PRO A 283 -15.25 41.13 8.99
C PRO A 283 -16.48 41.11 8.06
N GLN A 284 -16.23 41.19 6.75
CA GLN A 284 -17.25 41.00 5.72
C GLN A 284 -17.70 39.54 5.62
N ASP A 285 -19.01 39.34 5.49
CA ASP A 285 -19.64 38.06 5.17
C ASP A 285 -19.17 37.51 3.82
N PRO A 286 -18.84 36.21 3.70
CA PRO A 286 -18.76 35.55 2.41
C PRO A 286 -20.17 35.26 1.84
N ALA A 287 -20.28 35.47 0.53
CA ALA A 287 -21.47 35.26 -0.30
C ALA A 287 -22.06 33.83 -0.20
N PRO A 288 -23.37 33.65 -0.50
CA PRO A 288 -24.06 32.37 -0.30
C PRO A 288 -23.59 31.28 -1.27
N VAL A 289 -23.44 30.09 -0.72
CA VAL A 289 -23.18 28.82 -1.41
C VAL A 289 -24.39 28.48 -2.29
N VAL A 290 -24.16 28.21 -3.58
CA VAL A 290 -25.18 27.69 -4.48
C VAL A 290 -25.44 26.21 -4.21
N ASP A 291 -26.73 25.89 -4.19
CA ASP A 291 -27.36 24.61 -3.90
C ASP A 291 -26.90 23.47 -4.83
N ALA A 292 -26.60 22.32 -4.22
CA ALA A 292 -26.32 21.06 -4.90
C ALA A 292 -27.64 20.34 -5.15
N GLY A 293 -28.15 20.47 -6.37
CA GLY A 293 -29.32 19.73 -6.85
C GLY A 293 -29.06 18.21 -6.89
N THR A 294 -29.76 17.53 -5.98
CA THR A 294 -30.42 16.21 -6.06
C THR A 294 -29.92 15.12 -7.02
N SER A 295 -29.73 13.96 -6.38
CA SER A 295 -29.58 12.63 -6.94
C SER A 295 -30.72 12.20 -7.87
N LEU A 296 -30.35 11.52 -8.96
CA LEU A 296 -31.21 10.56 -9.63
C LEU A 296 -30.47 9.24 -9.86
N ASP A 297 -31.16 8.20 -9.41
CA ASP A 297 -30.92 6.78 -9.52
C ASP A 297 -30.95 6.33 -11.00
N ALA A 298 -29.99 5.51 -11.40
CA ALA A 298 -30.06 4.69 -12.60
C ALA A 298 -29.12 3.48 -12.48
N GLY A 299 -29.68 2.37 -11.99
CA GLY A 299 -29.85 1.19 -12.84
C GLY A 299 -28.60 0.45 -13.30
N THR A 300 -28.48 -0.78 -12.79
CA THR A 300 -27.80 -1.95 -13.35
C THR A 300 -27.65 -1.95 -14.88
N GLY A 301 -26.42 -2.12 -15.37
CA GLY A 301 -26.19 -2.33 -16.80
C GLY A 301 -24.72 -2.51 -17.19
N THR A 302 -24.32 -3.77 -17.31
CA THR A 302 -23.27 -4.29 -18.22
C THR A 302 -21.85 -3.75 -18.09
N GLY A 303 -20.95 -4.65 -17.65
CA GLY A 303 -19.52 -4.47 -17.78
C GLY A 303 -19.14 -4.13 -19.21
N VAL A 304 -18.54 -2.96 -19.38
CA VAL A 304 -17.81 -2.62 -20.60
C VAL A 304 -16.59 -3.55 -20.63
N LYS A 305 -16.67 -4.59 -21.46
CA LYS A 305 -15.53 -5.38 -21.89
C LYS A 305 -14.50 -4.39 -22.46
N PRO A 306 -13.28 -4.26 -21.90
CA PRO A 306 -12.22 -3.56 -22.60
C PRO A 306 -12.01 -4.22 -23.96
N ALA A 307 -11.69 -3.41 -24.98
CA ALA A 307 -11.41 -3.88 -26.33
C ALA A 307 -10.46 -5.09 -26.32
N PRO A 308 -10.49 -5.96 -27.36
CA PRO A 308 -9.58 -7.10 -27.44
C PRO A 308 -8.16 -6.63 -27.15
N LEU A 309 -7.45 -7.39 -26.32
CA LEU A 309 -6.01 -7.29 -26.14
C LEU A 309 -5.41 -7.00 -27.51
N ASP A 310 -4.58 -5.97 -27.61
CA ASP A 310 -3.83 -5.68 -28.82
C ASP A 310 -3.05 -6.95 -29.17
N GLU A 311 -3.56 -7.73 -30.13
CA GLU A 311 -2.84 -8.86 -30.72
C GLU A 311 -1.73 -8.36 -31.67
N GLY A 312 -1.39 -7.07 -31.62
CA GLY A 312 -0.10 -6.59 -32.06
C GLY A 312 1.01 -7.43 -31.40
N GLU A 313 1.91 -7.93 -32.23
CA GLU A 313 3.01 -8.85 -31.90
C GLU A 313 4.03 -8.32 -30.84
N GLY A 314 3.68 -7.29 -30.07
CA GLY A 314 4.51 -6.63 -29.06
C GLY A 314 4.36 -7.12 -27.62
N ASP A 315 3.32 -7.90 -27.28
CA ASP A 315 3.05 -8.30 -25.88
C ASP A 315 3.28 -9.81 -25.59
N ALA A 316 3.44 -10.67 -26.60
CA ALA A 316 3.75 -12.09 -26.42
C ALA A 316 5.22 -12.36 -25.98
N ASN A 317 6.09 -11.36 -26.10
CA ASN A 317 7.52 -11.44 -25.82
C ASN A 317 7.97 -10.49 -24.69
N PHE A 318 7.10 -10.19 -23.72
CA PHE A 318 7.48 -9.40 -22.56
C PHE A 318 8.64 -10.07 -21.81
N GLN A 319 9.87 -9.56 -22.03
CA GLN A 319 11.01 -9.79 -21.15
C GLN A 319 10.91 -8.74 -20.03
N GLY A 320 10.34 -9.14 -18.90
CA GLY A 320 10.25 -8.29 -17.71
C GLY A 320 11.61 -7.85 -17.20
N GLY A 321 11.62 -6.85 -16.32
CA GLY A 321 12.87 -6.31 -15.78
C GLY A 321 13.65 -7.38 -15.01
N CYS A 322 14.75 -7.87 -15.58
CA CYS A 322 15.64 -8.82 -14.91
C CYS A 322 16.44 -8.10 -13.82
N SER A 323 16.28 -8.53 -12.56
CA SER A 323 17.11 -8.05 -11.46
C SER A 323 18.18 -9.11 -11.16
N ALA A 324 19.46 -8.74 -11.15
CA ALA A 324 20.50 -9.62 -10.64
C ALA A 324 20.40 -9.67 -9.11
N SER A 325 20.29 -10.86 -8.53
CA SER A 325 20.38 -11.03 -7.08
C SER A 325 21.86 -11.11 -6.67
N GLY A 326 22.48 -9.96 -6.35
CA GLY A 326 23.75 -9.96 -5.64
C GLY A 326 24.80 -9.01 -6.22
N GLY A 327 25.29 -8.11 -5.37
CA GLY A 327 26.45 -7.28 -5.66
C GLY A 327 27.70 -8.12 -5.88
N SER A 328 28.54 -7.67 -6.82
CA SER A 328 29.84 -8.25 -7.15
C SER A 328 30.72 -8.49 -5.93
N LEU A 329 30.91 -9.78 -5.60
CA LEU A 329 32.13 -10.29 -4.94
C LEU A 329 32.95 -11.15 -5.91
N ALA A 330 32.95 -10.80 -7.20
CA ALA A 330 33.77 -11.45 -8.22
C ALA A 330 34.60 -10.41 -8.99
N ALA A 331 35.40 -9.62 -8.28
CA ALA A 331 36.37 -8.71 -8.90
C ALA A 331 37.68 -8.61 -8.09
N PHE A 332 38.20 -9.71 -7.53
CA PHE A 332 39.59 -9.78 -7.03
C PHE A 332 40.20 -11.19 -7.12
N SER A 333 39.98 -11.90 -8.23
CA SER A 333 40.66 -13.19 -8.44
C SER A 333 41.01 -13.43 -9.91
N LEU A 334 41.77 -12.51 -10.52
CA LEU A 334 42.48 -12.83 -11.77
C LEU A 334 43.76 -11.98 -11.97
N LEU A 335 44.55 -11.81 -10.92
CA LEU A 335 45.93 -11.30 -10.99
C LEU A 335 46.81 -12.15 -10.08
N GLY A 336 47.03 -13.39 -10.49
CA GLY A 336 47.82 -14.32 -9.69
C GLY A 336 48.03 -15.69 -10.31
N LEU A 337 48.27 -15.80 -11.63
CA LEU A 337 48.67 -17.07 -12.25
C LEU A 337 49.56 -16.91 -13.50
N LEU A 338 50.46 -15.93 -13.49
CA LEU A 338 51.55 -15.80 -14.47
C LEU A 338 52.85 -15.50 -13.70
N GLY A 339 53.49 -16.53 -13.16
CA GLY A 339 54.71 -16.30 -12.39
C GLY A 339 55.46 -17.50 -11.83
N LEU A 340 55.21 -18.74 -12.24
CA LEU A 340 56.01 -19.89 -11.78
C LEU A 340 56.24 -20.92 -12.89
N ALA A 341 57.02 -20.53 -13.90
CA ALA A 341 57.61 -21.47 -14.84
C ALA A 341 58.92 -20.94 -15.43
N ARG A 342 59.89 -20.51 -14.61
CA ARG A 342 61.28 -20.30 -15.08
C ARG A 342 62.31 -20.21 -13.97
N ALA A 343 62.57 -21.31 -13.26
CA ALA A 343 63.81 -21.45 -12.49
C ALA A 343 64.16 -22.92 -12.22
N ARG A 344 64.44 -23.70 -13.28
CA ARG A 344 65.23 -24.93 -13.13
C ARG A 344 65.99 -25.24 -14.41
N ARG A 345 67.12 -24.54 -14.59
CA ARG A 345 68.30 -25.00 -15.37
C ARG A 345 69.43 -23.95 -15.28
N ARG A 346 70.42 -24.23 -14.43
CA ARG A 346 71.88 -24.06 -14.61
C ARG A 346 72.53 -24.32 -13.24
N ARG A 347 73.23 -25.47 -13.10
CA ARG A 347 74.71 -25.59 -12.95
C ARG A 347 75.18 -24.90 -11.67
N SER A 348 75.78 -25.56 -10.68
CA SER A 348 76.76 -26.66 -10.68
C SER A 348 76.70 -27.40 -9.35
#